data_AF-A0A409XDW1-F1
#
_entry.id   AF-A0A409XDW1-F1
#
_cell.length_a   1.000
_cell.length_b   1.000
_cell.length_c   1.000
_cell.angle_alpha   90.00
_cell.angle_beta   90.00
_cell.angle_gamma   90.00
#
_symmetry.space_group_name_H-M   'P 1'
#
loop_
_entity.id
_entity.type
_entity.pdbx_description
1 polymer ?
#
loop_
_entity_poly.entity_id
_entity_poly.type
_entity_poly.pdbx_seq_one_letter_code
_entity_poly.pdbx_strand_id
1 'polypeptide(L)'
;MASTVLNILSLSSTPSLSSPINALNQAAPTLPYNIRTLWLFIKSDIVGIIMPIVAFATFITGNTSPIRAAKAFTFVTLHLLQFCISNQSLSPEEDAKNKPWRPIPAGRLSVRNALFLRWFMMPACFILSAAFGVLDVGIVMSTAIFLHNECGYDAHWFPRTALNAIAYSTFDTGAILISLGDRDKMFDAKILLPLIINASVILTTIHAQDFRDLIGDIQEGRSTIPIVLPRSSRASMPILLVAWTAILMAVHNEWNAADWTALVLGAVVGLRFYFIHEAGADQTSYTLYNIWLIVIRVALVLAQDSITSAGPKAGWIDFIPNEIGPLFKQINTTGNIFPKFEF
;
A
#
# COMPACT_ATOMS: atom_id res chain seq x y z
N MET A 1 -52.53 -55.58 23.42
CA MET A 1 -53.43 -54.74 24.25
C MET A 1 -52.54 -53.71 24.94
N ALA A 2 -52.30 -52.57 24.30
CA ALA A 2 -53.15 -51.37 24.33
C ALA A 2 -52.83 -50.50 25.55
N SER A 3 -52.10 -49.40 25.33
CA SER A 3 -52.33 -48.06 25.91
C SER A 3 -51.05 -47.23 26.16
N THR A 4 -50.28 -46.87 25.13
CA THR A 4 -49.48 -45.63 25.22
C THR A 4 -49.27 -44.99 23.84
N VAL A 5 -50.37 -44.81 23.11
CA VAL A 5 -50.46 -43.93 21.94
C VAL A 5 -51.58 -42.94 22.23
N LEU A 6 -51.27 -41.90 23.00
CA LEU A 6 -52.13 -40.71 23.16
C LEU A 6 -51.37 -39.66 24.00
N ASN A 7 -50.50 -38.90 23.34
CA ASN A 7 -50.16 -37.53 23.75
C ASN A 7 -49.69 -36.69 22.55
N ILE A 8 -50.17 -37.04 21.35
CA ILE A 8 -50.17 -36.15 20.19
C ILE A 8 -51.53 -35.46 20.23
N LEU A 9 -51.63 -34.33 20.96
CA LEU A 9 -52.66 -33.29 20.84
C LEU A 9 -52.52 -32.31 22.04
N SER A 10 -51.45 -31.52 22.04
CA SER A 10 -51.47 -30.19 22.68
C SER A 10 -50.75 -29.20 21.75
N LEU A 11 -51.52 -28.82 20.74
CA LEU A 11 -51.37 -27.71 19.82
C LEU A 11 -50.57 -26.50 20.34
N SER A 12 -49.58 -26.14 19.53
CA SER A 12 -49.33 -24.78 19.04
C SER A 12 -49.13 -23.66 20.07
N SER A 13 -47.90 -23.51 20.56
CA SER A 13 -47.36 -22.17 20.80
C SER A 13 -46.97 -21.58 19.44
N THR A 14 -47.82 -20.70 18.93
CA THR A 14 -47.52 -19.82 17.80
C THR A 14 -46.20 -19.08 18.08
N PRO A 15 -45.22 -19.06 17.15
CA PRO A 15 -44.11 -18.14 17.30
C PRO A 15 -44.69 -16.73 17.25
N SER A 16 -44.40 -15.92 18.28
CA SER A 16 -44.86 -14.54 18.37
C SER A 16 -44.53 -13.80 17.07
N LEU A 17 -45.56 -13.35 16.36
CA LEU A 17 -45.48 -12.57 15.12
C LEU A 17 -44.91 -11.15 15.31
N SER A 18 -44.23 -10.88 16.43
CA SER A 18 -43.62 -9.60 16.78
C SER A 18 -42.17 -9.46 16.31
N SER A 19 -41.55 -10.51 15.75
CA SER A 19 -40.15 -10.48 15.31
C SER A 19 -39.86 -9.87 13.93
N PRO A 20 -40.77 -9.80 12.93
CA PRO A 20 -40.43 -9.20 11.63
C PRO A 20 -40.51 -7.67 11.64
N ILE A 21 -41.43 -7.09 12.42
CA ILE A 21 -41.71 -5.65 12.42
C ILE A 21 -40.62 -4.88 13.18
N ASN A 22 -40.06 -5.46 14.25
CA ASN A 22 -38.94 -4.85 14.98
C ASN A 22 -37.61 -4.91 14.20
N ALA A 23 -37.46 -5.86 13.27
CA ALA A 23 -36.28 -5.93 12.40
C ALA A 23 -36.29 -4.87 11.29
N LEU A 24 -37.48 -4.41 10.87
CA LEU A 24 -37.67 -3.38 9.85
C LEU A 24 -37.52 -1.94 10.37
N ASN A 25 -37.41 -1.76 11.69
CA ASN A 25 -37.25 -0.45 12.34
C ASN A 25 -35.81 -0.05 12.64
N GLN A 26 -34.80 -0.79 12.15
CA GLN A 26 -33.43 -0.28 12.16
C GLN A 26 -33.34 0.81 11.09
N ALA A 27 -33.43 2.07 11.52
CA ALA A 27 -33.21 3.22 10.65
C ALA A 27 -31.93 3.00 9.84
N ALA A 28 -32.03 3.18 8.51
CA ALA A 28 -30.88 3.04 7.64
C ALA A 28 -29.73 3.92 8.17
N PRO A 29 -28.50 3.40 8.21
CA PRO A 29 -27.38 4.15 8.75
C PRO A 29 -27.22 5.49 8.03
N THR A 30 -27.05 6.55 8.80
CA THR A 30 -26.96 7.92 8.28
C THR A 30 -25.69 8.12 7.45
N LEU A 31 -25.68 9.13 6.56
CA LEU A 31 -24.49 9.47 5.77
C LEU A 31 -23.23 9.69 6.63
N PRO A 32 -23.28 10.46 7.75
CA PRO A 32 -22.12 10.60 8.64
C PRO A 32 -21.65 9.27 9.24
N TYR A 33 -22.58 8.36 9.54
CA TYR A 33 -22.23 7.03 10.02
C TYR A 33 -21.45 6.23 8.97
N ASN A 34 -21.92 6.23 7.72
CA ASN A 34 -21.26 5.52 6.63
C ASN A 34 -19.88 6.11 6.30
N ILE A 35 -19.74 7.43 6.25
CA ILE A 35 -18.44 8.10 6.06
C ILE A 35 -17.46 7.71 7.17
N ARG A 36 -17.91 7.74 8.43
CA ARG A 36 -17.07 7.31 9.56
C ARG A 36 -16.66 5.85 9.44
N THR A 37 -17.57 4.98 8.99
CA THR A 37 -17.27 3.55 8.77
C THR A 37 -16.21 3.36 7.69
N LEU A 38 -16.31 4.07 6.55
CA LEU A 38 -15.29 4.03 5.50
C LEU A 38 -13.94 4.59 5.97
N TRP A 39 -13.95 5.71 6.69
CA TRP A 39 -12.73 6.29 7.27
C TRP A 39 -12.03 5.34 8.24
N LEU A 40 -12.77 4.59 9.06
CA LEU A 40 -12.21 3.62 9.98
C LEU A 40 -11.53 2.43 9.28
N PHE A 41 -11.83 2.12 8.02
CA PHE A 41 -11.07 1.09 7.28
C PHE A 41 -9.62 1.53 7.03
N ILE A 42 -9.41 2.81 6.72
CA ILE A 42 -8.12 3.35 6.24
C ILE A 42 -7.40 4.25 7.24
N LYS A 43 -8.00 4.53 8.40
CA LYS A 43 -7.52 5.51 9.40
C LYS A 43 -6.04 5.37 9.73
N SER A 44 -5.55 4.14 9.92
CA SER A 44 -4.15 3.86 10.28
C SER A 44 -3.15 4.22 9.18
N ASP A 45 -3.62 4.30 7.95
CA ASP A 45 -2.80 4.31 6.74
C ASP A 45 -2.80 5.70 6.07
N ILE A 46 -3.56 6.66 6.60
CA ILE A 46 -3.60 8.03 6.09
C ILE A 46 -2.21 8.68 6.15
N VAL A 47 -1.58 8.67 7.33
CA VAL A 47 -0.29 9.34 7.55
C VAL A 47 0.86 8.53 6.97
N GLY A 48 0.76 7.19 6.98
CA GLY A 48 1.83 6.30 6.52
C GLY A 48 1.84 6.02 5.02
N ILE A 49 0.69 6.10 4.35
CA ILE A 49 0.54 5.68 2.95
C ILE A 49 -0.06 6.80 2.10
N ILE A 50 -1.28 7.27 2.40
CA ILE A 50 -1.98 8.21 1.53
C ILE A 50 -1.21 9.53 1.40
N MET A 51 -0.89 10.17 2.53
CA MET A 51 -0.25 11.48 2.51
C MET A 51 1.15 11.45 1.87
N PRO A 52 2.05 10.49 2.19
CA PRO A 52 3.36 10.39 1.54
C PRO A 52 3.30 10.15 0.03
N ILE A 53 2.34 9.34 -0.44
CA ILE A 53 2.19 9.04 -1.87
C ILE A 53 1.68 10.25 -2.64
N VAL A 54 0.62 10.89 -2.13
CA VAL A 54 0.05 12.08 -2.78
C VAL A 54 1.03 13.25 -2.75
N ALA A 55 1.74 13.45 -1.63
CA ALA A 55 2.78 14.46 -1.53
C ALA A 55 3.91 14.19 -2.52
N PHE A 56 4.45 12.97 -2.54
CA PHE A 56 5.52 12.59 -3.47
C PHE A 56 5.11 12.85 -4.93
N ALA A 57 3.93 12.40 -5.35
CA ALA A 57 3.42 12.65 -6.69
C ALA A 57 3.20 14.14 -7.02
N THR A 58 2.76 14.93 -6.04
CA THR A 58 2.52 16.38 -6.22
C THR A 58 3.84 17.14 -6.39
N PHE A 59 4.84 16.83 -5.56
CA PHE A 59 6.12 17.54 -5.55
C PHE A 59 7.04 17.08 -6.68
N ILE A 60 7.12 15.78 -6.97
CA ILE A 60 7.99 15.25 -8.04
C ILE A 60 7.56 15.77 -9.43
N THR A 61 6.30 16.14 -9.61
CA THR A 61 5.82 16.66 -10.90
C THR A 61 6.00 18.18 -11.03
N GLY A 62 6.30 18.89 -9.94
CA GLY A 62 6.60 20.34 -9.89
C GLY A 62 5.45 21.31 -10.24
N ASN A 63 4.43 20.88 -10.99
CA ASN A 63 3.36 21.73 -11.53
C ASN A 63 1.96 21.09 -11.43
N THR A 64 1.67 20.42 -10.31
CA THR A 64 0.36 19.80 -10.09
C THR A 64 -0.72 20.83 -9.75
N SER A 65 -1.80 20.87 -10.52
CA SER A 65 -2.96 21.70 -10.18
C SER A 65 -3.75 21.11 -8.99
N PRO A 66 -4.45 21.92 -8.18
CA PRO A 66 -5.24 21.43 -7.04
C PRO A 66 -6.26 20.35 -7.42
N ILE A 67 -6.85 20.43 -8.62
CA ILE A 67 -7.80 19.45 -9.14
C ILE A 67 -7.11 18.10 -9.38
N ARG A 68 -5.89 18.10 -9.94
CA ARG A 68 -5.14 16.87 -10.18
C ARG A 68 -4.63 16.27 -8.88
N ALA A 69 -4.17 17.08 -7.94
CA ALA A 69 -3.84 16.62 -6.59
C ALA A 69 -5.05 15.97 -5.89
N ALA A 70 -6.24 16.57 -5.99
CA ALA A 70 -7.47 15.99 -5.46
C ALA A 70 -7.87 14.67 -6.15
N LYS A 71 -7.67 14.56 -7.47
CA LYS A 71 -7.87 13.30 -8.21
C LYS A 71 -6.88 12.23 -7.77
N ALA A 72 -5.59 12.57 -7.62
CA ALA A 72 -4.56 11.65 -7.14
C ALA A 72 -4.87 11.16 -5.72
N PHE A 73 -5.27 12.07 -4.82
CA PHE A 73 -5.74 11.72 -3.48
C PHE A 73 -6.94 10.77 -3.51
N THR A 74 -7.92 11.04 -4.37
CA THR A 74 -9.10 10.19 -4.54
C THR A 74 -8.72 8.80 -5.06
N PHE A 75 -7.82 8.72 -6.04
CA PHE A 75 -7.32 7.47 -6.60
C PHE A 75 -6.64 6.61 -5.53
N VAL A 76 -5.68 7.18 -4.80
CA VAL A 76 -4.93 6.47 -3.75
C VAL A 76 -5.87 6.03 -2.63
N THR A 77 -6.76 6.92 -2.19
CA THR A 77 -7.70 6.63 -1.10
C THR A 77 -8.66 5.50 -1.45
N LEU A 78 -9.24 5.49 -2.67
CA LEU A 78 -10.22 4.46 -3.05
C LEU A 78 -9.57 3.09 -3.29
N HIS A 79 -8.38 3.04 -3.89
CA HIS A 79 -7.66 1.77 -4.04
C HIS A 79 -7.14 1.23 -2.70
N LEU A 80 -6.70 2.11 -1.78
CA LEU A 80 -6.35 1.70 -0.43
C LEU A 80 -7.58 1.20 0.34
N LEU A 81 -8.72 1.86 0.17
CA LEU A 81 -9.99 1.42 0.73
C LEU A 81 -10.41 0.04 0.19
N GLN A 82 -10.24 -0.21 -1.11
CA GLN A 82 -10.45 -1.53 -1.72
C GLN A 82 -9.57 -2.59 -1.04
N PHE A 83 -8.27 -2.33 -0.89
CA PHE A 83 -7.34 -3.23 -0.20
C PHE A 83 -7.75 -3.47 1.26
N CYS A 84 -8.01 -2.41 2.03
CA CYS A 84 -8.35 -2.51 3.45
C CYS A 84 -9.65 -3.28 3.67
N ILE A 85 -10.70 -3.02 2.89
CA ILE A 85 -11.96 -3.75 3.00
C ILE A 85 -11.75 -5.23 2.67
N SER A 86 -10.97 -5.51 1.62
CA SER A 86 -10.60 -6.87 1.22
C SER A 86 -9.84 -7.59 2.35
N ASN A 87 -8.76 -7.02 2.87
CA ASN A 87 -7.96 -7.64 3.93
C ASN A 87 -8.75 -7.84 5.23
N GLN A 88 -9.48 -6.82 5.68
CA GLN A 88 -10.20 -6.85 6.97
C GLN A 88 -11.43 -7.77 6.93
N SER A 89 -12.01 -8.02 5.75
CA SER A 89 -13.16 -8.92 5.61
C SER A 89 -12.81 -10.41 5.68
N LEU A 90 -11.55 -10.79 5.43
CA LEU A 90 -11.10 -12.18 5.49
C LEU A 90 -10.53 -12.60 6.83
N SER A 91 -9.96 -11.66 7.59
CA SER A 91 -9.35 -11.93 8.91
C SER A 91 -9.97 -11.05 10.01
N PRO A 92 -11.30 -11.11 10.24
CA PRO A 92 -11.96 -10.27 11.24
C PRO A 92 -11.56 -10.61 12.68
N GLU A 93 -11.20 -11.87 12.98
CA GLU A 93 -10.73 -12.27 14.31
C GLU A 93 -9.35 -11.67 14.64
N GLU A 94 -8.44 -11.61 13.66
CA GLU A 94 -7.12 -10.97 13.78
C GLU A 94 -7.30 -9.50 14.19
N ASP A 95 -8.19 -8.80 13.49
CA ASP A 95 -8.49 -7.40 13.76
C ASP A 95 -9.22 -7.19 15.08
N ALA A 96 -10.07 -8.11 15.52
CA ALA A 96 -10.72 -8.01 16.82
C ALA A 96 -9.72 -8.01 17.99
N LYS A 97 -8.61 -8.75 17.85
CA LYS A 97 -7.54 -8.79 18.85
C LYS A 97 -6.65 -7.55 18.78
N ASN A 98 -6.20 -7.18 17.57
CA ASN A 98 -5.15 -6.19 17.40
C ASN A 98 -5.67 -4.76 17.21
N LYS A 99 -6.84 -4.61 16.56
CA LYS A 99 -7.39 -3.33 16.10
C LYS A 99 -8.92 -3.31 16.30
N PRO A 100 -9.42 -3.45 17.55
CA PRO A 100 -10.86 -3.58 17.84
C PRO A 100 -11.69 -2.37 17.41
N TRP A 101 -11.05 -1.24 17.11
CA TRP A 101 -11.68 -0.03 16.58
C TRP A 101 -12.02 -0.11 15.08
N ARG A 102 -11.55 -1.13 14.35
CA ARG A 102 -11.84 -1.33 12.92
C ARG A 102 -13.34 -1.59 12.69
N PRO A 103 -13.88 -1.29 11.50
CA PRO A 103 -15.32 -1.31 11.25
C PRO A 103 -16.03 -2.62 11.58
N ILE A 104 -15.40 -3.76 11.27
CA ILE A 104 -16.00 -5.08 11.46
C ILE A 104 -15.97 -5.47 12.96
N PRO A 105 -14.82 -5.47 13.66
CA PRO A 105 -14.80 -5.75 15.11
C PRO A 105 -15.61 -4.78 15.95
N ALA A 106 -15.67 -3.51 15.57
CA ALA A 106 -16.45 -2.49 16.28
C ALA A 106 -17.97 -2.61 16.05
N GLY A 107 -18.42 -3.64 15.31
CA GLY A 107 -19.83 -3.89 15.03
C GLY A 107 -20.46 -2.84 14.10
N ARG A 108 -19.66 -2.05 13.38
CA ARG A 108 -20.18 -0.98 12.51
C ARG A 108 -20.67 -1.50 11.16
N LEU A 109 -20.09 -2.59 10.68
CA LEU A 109 -20.41 -3.26 9.44
C LEU A 109 -20.30 -4.77 9.65
N SER A 110 -21.32 -5.53 9.27
CA SER A 110 -21.26 -7.00 9.33
C SER A 110 -20.23 -7.55 8.34
N VAL A 111 -19.63 -8.71 8.64
CA VAL A 111 -18.71 -9.41 7.73
C VAL A 111 -19.35 -9.62 6.36
N ARG A 112 -20.62 -10.06 6.33
CA ARG A 112 -21.39 -10.24 5.08
C ARG A 112 -21.44 -8.96 4.24
N ASN A 113 -21.74 -7.81 4.85
CA ASN A 113 -21.81 -6.55 4.12
C ASN A 113 -20.42 -6.07 3.69
N ALA A 114 -19.38 -6.35 4.48
CA ALA A 114 -18.00 -6.07 4.09
C ALA A 114 -17.57 -6.89 2.86
N LEU A 115 -17.97 -8.15 2.76
CA LEU A 115 -17.73 -9.00 1.58
C LEU A 115 -18.45 -8.48 0.33
N PHE A 116 -19.69 -8.02 0.46
CA PHE A 116 -20.37 -7.34 -0.67
C PHE A 116 -19.63 -6.07 -1.09
N LEU A 117 -19.24 -5.24 -0.11
CA LEU A 117 -18.54 -3.99 -0.38
C LEU A 117 -17.18 -4.22 -1.03
N ARG A 118 -16.43 -5.26 -0.63
CA ARG A 118 -15.18 -5.70 -1.26
C ARG A 118 -15.35 -5.89 -2.77
N TRP A 119 -16.33 -6.69 -3.17
CA TRP A 119 -16.57 -6.98 -4.60
C TRP A 119 -17.13 -5.79 -5.35
N PHE A 120 -17.87 -4.91 -4.69
CA PHE A 120 -18.30 -3.64 -5.27
C PHE A 120 -17.14 -2.65 -5.49
N MET A 121 -16.14 -2.64 -4.61
CA MET A 121 -15.01 -1.72 -4.72
C MET A 121 -14.15 -1.96 -5.96
N MET A 122 -14.04 -3.20 -6.44
CA MET A 122 -13.27 -3.53 -7.63
C MET A 122 -13.79 -2.84 -8.92
N PRO A 123 -15.05 -3.00 -9.36
CA PRO A 123 -15.57 -2.27 -10.50
C PRO A 123 -15.61 -0.75 -10.26
N ALA A 124 -15.85 -0.29 -9.03
CA ALA A 124 -15.80 1.15 -8.71
C ALA A 124 -14.39 1.74 -8.94
N CYS A 125 -13.34 1.03 -8.55
CA CYS A 125 -11.95 1.44 -8.77
C CYS A 125 -11.56 1.39 -10.26
N PHE A 126 -12.08 0.44 -11.05
CA PHE A 126 -11.90 0.44 -12.50
C PHE A 126 -12.55 1.64 -13.18
N ILE A 127 -13.80 1.94 -12.84
CA ILE A 127 -14.52 3.11 -13.38
C ILE A 127 -13.76 4.40 -13.04
N LEU A 128 -13.33 4.55 -11.79
CA LEU A 128 -12.52 5.69 -11.37
C LEU A 128 -11.21 5.80 -12.16
N SER A 129 -10.49 4.69 -12.29
CA SER A 129 -9.21 4.64 -12.99
C SER A 129 -9.37 4.98 -14.47
N ALA A 130 -10.42 4.48 -15.12
CA ALA A 130 -10.79 4.86 -16.49
C ALA A 130 -11.11 6.35 -16.60
N ALA A 131 -11.91 6.89 -15.68
CA ALA A 131 -12.25 8.32 -15.65
C ALA A 131 -11.03 9.23 -15.43
N PHE A 132 -9.97 8.71 -14.81
CA PHE A 132 -8.70 9.42 -14.59
C PHE A 132 -7.63 9.11 -15.64
N GLY A 133 -7.91 8.27 -16.64
CA GLY A 133 -6.98 7.92 -17.72
C GLY A 133 -5.85 6.97 -17.31
N VAL A 134 -6.02 6.22 -16.22
CA VAL A 134 -5.02 5.29 -15.63
C VAL A 134 -5.60 3.90 -15.39
N LEU A 135 -6.50 3.44 -16.28
CA LEU A 135 -7.20 2.15 -16.14
C LEU A 135 -6.23 0.97 -15.99
N ASP A 136 -5.15 0.95 -16.75
CA ASP A 136 -4.13 -0.09 -16.70
C ASP A 136 -3.45 -0.18 -15.32
N VAL A 137 -3.17 0.98 -14.70
CA VAL A 137 -2.65 1.04 -13.32
C VAL A 137 -3.68 0.50 -12.32
N GLY A 138 -4.96 0.86 -12.50
CA GLY A 138 -6.06 0.33 -11.67
C GLY A 138 -6.26 -1.18 -11.80
N ILE A 139 -6.06 -1.73 -13.00
CA ILE A 139 -6.07 -3.19 -13.26
C ILE A 139 -4.93 -3.86 -12.48
N VAL A 140 -3.69 -3.37 -12.63
CA VAL A 140 -2.52 -3.90 -11.90
C VAL A 140 -2.76 -3.88 -10.40
N MET A 141 -3.28 -2.77 -9.85
CA MET A 141 -3.60 -2.65 -8.43
C MET A 141 -4.63 -3.69 -7.99
N SER A 142 -5.76 -3.79 -8.70
CA SER A 142 -6.83 -4.72 -8.33
C SER A 142 -6.39 -6.18 -8.46
N THR A 143 -5.55 -6.50 -9.45
CA THR A 143 -4.93 -7.83 -9.58
C THR A 143 -3.99 -8.11 -8.41
N ALA A 144 -3.15 -7.15 -8.00
CA ALA A 144 -2.28 -7.32 -6.85
C ALA A 144 -3.08 -7.55 -5.55
N ILE A 145 -4.17 -6.81 -5.35
CA ILE A 145 -5.09 -6.99 -4.21
C ILE A 145 -5.75 -8.39 -4.25
N PHE A 146 -6.20 -8.82 -5.43
CA PHE A 146 -6.80 -10.14 -5.62
C PHE A 146 -5.79 -11.25 -5.30
N LEU A 147 -4.58 -11.19 -5.85
CA LEU A 147 -3.53 -12.17 -5.58
C LEU A 147 -3.18 -12.20 -4.09
N HIS A 148 -2.98 -11.02 -3.48
CA HIS A 148 -2.63 -10.91 -2.07
C HIS A 148 -3.69 -11.57 -1.17
N ASN A 149 -4.96 -11.24 -1.38
CA ASN A 149 -6.03 -11.60 -0.45
C ASN A 149 -6.82 -12.86 -0.83
N GLU A 150 -7.17 -13.05 -2.11
CA GLU A 150 -7.97 -14.21 -2.55
C GLU A 150 -7.11 -15.44 -2.82
N CYS A 151 -5.88 -15.24 -3.35
CA CYS A 151 -4.97 -16.34 -3.63
C CYS A 151 -4.06 -16.69 -2.45
N GLY A 152 -4.17 -15.98 -1.32
CA GLY A 152 -3.38 -16.22 -0.11
C GLY A 152 -1.87 -15.95 -0.29
N TYR A 153 -1.51 -15.09 -1.25
CA TYR A 153 -0.11 -14.78 -1.53
C TYR A 153 0.53 -13.87 -0.48
N ASP A 154 -0.26 -13.40 0.48
CA ASP A 154 0.27 -12.81 1.70
C ASP A 154 0.92 -13.87 2.61
N ALA A 155 0.54 -15.16 2.55
CA ALA A 155 1.01 -16.14 3.54
C ALA A 155 2.52 -16.42 3.48
N HIS A 156 3.15 -16.29 2.30
CA HIS A 156 4.58 -16.55 2.11
C HIS A 156 5.36 -15.25 1.88
N TRP A 157 6.55 -15.14 2.47
CA TRP A 157 7.36 -13.92 2.44
C TRP A 157 7.62 -13.38 1.02
N PHE A 158 7.99 -14.25 0.08
CA PHE A 158 8.38 -13.82 -1.27
C PHE A 158 7.25 -13.12 -2.03
N PRO A 159 6.08 -13.77 -2.27
CA PRO A 159 4.98 -13.11 -2.98
C PRO A 159 4.38 -11.96 -2.17
N ARG A 160 4.37 -12.01 -0.84
CA ARG A 160 3.98 -10.86 0.01
C ARG A 160 4.84 -9.64 -0.27
N THR A 161 6.17 -9.78 -0.19
CA THR A 161 7.12 -8.70 -0.44
C THR A 161 6.97 -8.13 -1.85
N ALA A 162 6.88 -9.01 -2.86
CA ALA A 162 6.69 -8.59 -4.24
C ALA A 162 5.37 -7.85 -4.46
N LEU A 163 4.24 -8.38 -3.96
CA LEU A 163 2.93 -7.76 -4.12
C LEU A 163 2.83 -6.43 -3.36
N ASN A 164 3.42 -6.32 -2.18
CA ASN A 164 3.48 -5.05 -1.46
C ASN A 164 4.28 -4.00 -2.24
N ALA A 165 5.45 -4.38 -2.77
CA ALA A 165 6.25 -3.47 -3.60
C ALA A 165 5.51 -3.05 -4.89
N ILE A 166 4.81 -3.98 -5.54
CA ILE A 166 3.95 -3.71 -6.70
C ILE A 166 2.84 -2.74 -6.30
N ALA A 167 2.15 -2.95 -5.17
CA ALA A 167 1.09 -2.08 -4.70
C ALA A 167 1.59 -0.65 -4.45
N TYR A 168 2.67 -0.47 -3.69
CA TYR A 168 3.26 0.85 -3.47
C TYR A 168 3.70 1.52 -4.78
N SER A 169 4.37 0.79 -5.68
CA SER A 169 4.80 1.31 -6.98
C SER A 169 3.62 1.71 -7.86
N THR A 170 2.51 0.96 -7.78
CA THR A 170 1.27 1.22 -8.52
C THR A 170 0.53 2.43 -7.97
N PHE A 171 0.51 2.60 -6.63
CA PHE A 171 0.01 3.83 -6.01
C PHE A 171 0.81 5.06 -6.45
N ASP A 172 2.14 4.98 -6.38
CA ASP A 172 3.02 6.08 -6.80
C ASP A 172 2.84 6.39 -8.29
N THR A 173 2.85 5.37 -9.16
CA THR A 173 2.66 5.52 -10.61
C THR A 173 1.31 6.16 -10.94
N GLY A 174 0.22 5.67 -10.35
CA GLY A 174 -1.11 6.22 -10.58
C GLY A 174 -1.24 7.66 -10.11
N ALA A 175 -0.72 7.97 -8.92
CA ALA A 175 -0.73 9.32 -8.40
C ALA A 175 0.11 10.28 -9.27
N ILE A 176 1.30 9.87 -9.71
CA ILE A 176 2.17 10.66 -10.59
C ILE A 176 1.51 10.92 -11.95
N LEU A 177 0.96 9.89 -12.60
CA LEU A 177 0.29 10.04 -13.90
C LEU A 177 -0.89 11.00 -13.84
N ILE A 178 -1.70 10.91 -12.79
CA ILE A 178 -2.83 11.82 -12.56
C ILE A 178 -2.35 13.26 -12.32
N SER A 179 -1.27 13.43 -11.53
CA SER A 179 -0.65 14.72 -11.24
C SER A 179 -0.04 15.37 -12.50
N LEU A 180 0.66 14.60 -13.32
CA LEU A 180 1.22 15.03 -14.61
C LEU A 180 0.12 15.46 -15.59
N GLY A 181 -0.96 14.68 -15.67
CA GLY A 181 -2.04 14.84 -16.66
C GLY A 181 -1.57 14.75 -18.11
N ASP A 182 -0.38 14.21 -18.33
CA ASP A 182 0.27 13.95 -19.61
C ASP A 182 1.17 12.73 -19.41
N ARG A 183 0.83 11.64 -20.08
CA ARG A 183 1.44 10.33 -19.85
C ARG A 183 2.87 10.27 -20.39
N ASP A 184 3.19 11.03 -21.43
CA ASP A 184 4.49 10.95 -22.08
C ASP A 184 5.60 11.51 -21.18
N LYS A 185 5.24 12.46 -20.30
CA LYS A 185 6.14 13.01 -19.27
C LYS A 185 6.54 12.01 -18.19
N MET A 186 5.86 10.88 -18.08
CA MET A 186 6.21 9.81 -17.14
C MET A 186 7.62 9.28 -17.40
N PHE A 187 8.05 9.29 -18.66
CA PHE A 187 9.34 8.74 -19.09
C PHE A 187 10.48 9.75 -19.03
N ASP A 188 10.22 10.98 -18.58
CA ASP A 188 11.29 11.90 -18.20
C ASP A 188 12.12 11.27 -17.07
N ALA A 189 13.44 11.24 -17.23
CA ALA A 189 14.36 10.72 -16.23
C ALA A 189 14.17 11.35 -14.85
N LYS A 190 13.71 12.62 -14.79
CA LYS A 190 13.40 13.33 -13.53
C LYS A 190 12.22 12.74 -12.76
N ILE A 191 11.37 11.95 -13.42
CA ILE A 191 10.21 11.29 -12.83
C ILE A 191 10.49 9.80 -12.69
N LEU A 192 10.95 9.17 -13.76
CA LEU A 192 11.11 7.73 -13.85
C LEU A 192 12.20 7.20 -12.91
N LEU A 193 13.35 7.87 -12.84
CA LEU A 193 14.45 7.41 -11.99
C LEU A 193 14.09 7.49 -10.49
N PRO A 194 13.56 8.61 -9.97
CA PRO A 194 13.09 8.66 -8.58
C PRO A 194 12.02 7.62 -8.24
N LEU A 195 11.11 7.33 -9.18
CA LEU A 195 10.11 6.29 -9.00
C LEU A 195 10.74 4.89 -8.89
N ILE A 196 11.68 4.55 -9.78
CA ILE A 196 12.38 3.26 -9.75
C ILE A 196 13.19 3.10 -8.47
N ILE A 197 13.88 4.15 -8.02
CA ILE A 197 14.64 4.12 -6.77
C ILE A 197 13.68 3.90 -5.59
N ASN A 198 12.59 4.66 -5.50
CA ASN A 198 11.59 4.49 -4.44
C ASN A 198 10.96 3.08 -4.45
N ALA A 199 10.63 2.53 -5.63
CA ALA A 199 10.13 1.16 -5.77
C ALA A 199 11.16 0.13 -5.28
N SER A 200 12.45 0.33 -5.57
CA SER A 200 13.53 -0.56 -5.17
C SER A 200 13.83 -0.49 -3.67
N VAL A 201 13.78 0.72 -3.08
CA VAL A 201 13.82 0.92 -1.63
C VAL A 201 12.72 0.11 -0.98
N ILE A 202 11.46 0.32 -1.40
CA ILE A 202 10.31 -0.38 -0.82
C ILE A 202 10.46 -1.90 -0.99
N LEU A 203 10.78 -2.40 -2.19
CA LEU A 203 10.93 -3.84 -2.44
C LEU A 203 11.91 -4.52 -1.48
N THR A 204 13.02 -3.83 -1.18
CA THR A 204 14.09 -4.41 -0.36
C THR A 204 13.92 -4.15 1.14
N THR A 205 13.15 -3.15 1.55
CA THR A 205 12.99 -2.78 2.97
C THR A 205 11.59 -2.96 3.53
N ILE A 206 10.59 -3.35 2.72
CA ILE A 206 9.19 -3.47 3.16
C ILE A 206 8.98 -4.50 4.27
N HIS A 207 9.87 -5.49 4.40
CA HIS A 207 9.84 -6.46 5.51
C HIS A 207 10.05 -5.82 6.89
N ALA A 208 10.42 -4.53 6.96
CA ALA A 208 10.38 -3.74 8.19
C ALA A 208 9.00 -3.76 8.88
N GLN A 209 7.91 -3.86 8.10
CA GLN A 209 6.56 -3.94 8.66
C GLN A 209 6.28 -5.27 9.34
N ASP A 210 6.89 -6.36 8.86
CA ASP A 210 6.60 -7.71 9.35
C ASP A 210 7.13 -7.91 10.79
N PHE A 211 8.05 -7.07 11.27
CA PHE A 211 8.53 -7.15 12.65
C PHE A 211 7.46 -6.82 13.69
N ARG A 212 6.66 -5.79 13.46
CA ARG A 212 5.56 -5.43 14.39
C ARG A 212 4.41 -6.44 14.33
N ASP A 213 4.25 -7.08 13.18
CA ASP A 213 3.15 -8.00 12.89
C ASP A 213 3.57 -9.47 13.16
N LEU A 214 4.81 -9.71 13.62
CA LEU A 214 5.41 -11.02 13.85
C LEU A 214 4.53 -11.99 14.65
N ILE A 215 3.98 -11.55 15.79
CA ILE A 215 3.15 -12.40 16.65
C ILE A 215 1.85 -12.76 15.93
N GLY A 216 1.25 -11.80 15.22
CA GLY A 216 0.03 -12.03 14.43
C GLY A 216 0.30 -13.00 13.29
N ASP A 217 1.41 -12.81 12.57
CA ASP A 217 1.80 -13.68 11.47
C ASP A 217 2.05 -15.12 11.91
N ILE A 218 2.66 -15.33 13.09
CA ILE A 218 2.82 -16.68 13.67
C ILE A 218 1.46 -17.32 13.97
N GLN A 219 0.51 -16.55 14.53
CA GLN A 219 -0.83 -17.06 14.86
C GLN A 219 -1.64 -17.44 13.62
N GLU A 220 -1.48 -16.70 12.54
CA GLU A 220 -2.11 -16.97 11.23
C GLU A 220 -1.37 -18.04 10.41
N GLY A 221 -0.26 -18.60 10.93
CA GLY A 221 0.52 -19.62 10.24
C GLY A 221 1.29 -19.10 9.01
N ARG A 222 1.55 -17.79 8.95
CA ARG A 222 2.30 -17.14 7.86
C ARG A 222 3.79 -17.38 8.00
N SER A 223 4.49 -17.35 6.87
CA SER A 223 5.95 -17.53 6.77
C SER A 223 6.61 -16.25 6.26
N THR A 224 6.58 -15.18 7.07
CA THR A 224 7.19 -13.87 6.74
C THR A 224 8.71 -13.84 6.97
N ILE A 225 9.41 -12.83 6.44
CA ILE A 225 10.89 -12.78 6.49
C ILE A 225 11.42 -12.85 7.94
N PRO A 226 10.85 -12.14 8.93
CA PRO A 226 11.28 -12.26 10.32
C PRO A 226 11.06 -13.64 10.94
N ILE A 227 10.09 -14.42 10.44
CA ILE A 227 9.81 -15.80 10.90
C ILE A 227 10.83 -16.77 10.29
N VAL A 228 11.04 -16.71 8.97
CA VAL A 228 11.89 -17.65 8.24
C VAL A 228 13.38 -17.36 8.46
N LEU A 229 13.76 -16.08 8.54
CA LEU A 229 15.15 -15.61 8.65
C LEU A 229 15.30 -14.59 9.80
N PRO A 230 15.10 -14.99 11.07
CA PRO A 230 15.02 -14.05 12.20
C PRO A 230 16.29 -13.23 12.41
N ARG A 231 17.48 -13.82 12.25
CA ARG A 231 18.75 -13.09 12.41
C ARG A 231 19.08 -12.22 11.19
N SER A 232 18.93 -12.77 9.99
CA SER A 232 19.29 -12.07 8.75
C SER A 232 18.33 -10.91 8.45
N SER A 233 17.04 -11.06 8.76
CA SER A 233 16.04 -10.01 8.61
C SER A 233 16.39 -8.77 9.45
N ARG A 234 16.86 -8.98 10.68
CA ARG A 234 17.29 -7.92 11.60
C ARG A 234 18.60 -7.30 11.15
N ALA A 235 19.56 -8.12 10.73
CA ALA A 235 20.86 -7.67 10.24
C ALA A 235 20.76 -6.90 8.91
N SER A 236 19.77 -7.20 8.08
CA SER A 236 19.59 -6.52 6.79
C SER A 236 19.10 -5.07 6.96
N MET A 237 18.35 -4.76 8.02
CA MET A 237 17.81 -3.41 8.24
C MET A 237 18.88 -2.30 8.29
N PRO A 238 19.91 -2.34 9.15
CA PRO A 238 20.94 -1.30 9.13
C PRO A 238 21.72 -1.26 7.83
N ILE A 239 21.96 -2.40 7.19
CA ILE A 239 22.69 -2.48 5.92
C ILE A 239 21.91 -1.79 4.81
N LEU A 240 20.63 -2.17 4.62
CA LEU A 240 19.80 -1.68 3.53
C LEU A 240 19.44 -0.21 3.69
N LEU A 241 19.10 0.24 4.90
CA LEU A 241 18.73 1.64 5.13
C LEU A 241 19.92 2.58 4.90
N VAL A 242 21.12 2.19 5.35
CA VAL A 242 22.34 2.97 5.10
C VAL A 242 22.76 2.89 3.64
N ALA A 243 22.70 1.70 3.02
CA ALA A 243 23.06 1.53 1.61
C ALA A 243 22.17 2.37 0.68
N TRP A 244 20.85 2.36 0.86
CA TRP A 244 19.95 3.19 0.06
C TRP A 244 20.17 4.68 0.27
N THR A 245 20.49 5.09 1.50
CA THR A 245 20.84 6.49 1.73
C THR A 245 22.14 6.86 1.02
N ALA A 246 23.17 6.00 1.06
CA ALA A 246 24.42 6.23 0.35
C ALA A 246 24.23 6.27 -1.18
N ILE A 247 23.38 5.40 -1.74
CA ILE A 247 23.01 5.42 -3.16
C ILE A 247 22.35 6.76 -3.51
N LEU A 248 21.41 7.23 -2.69
CA LEU A 248 20.73 8.51 -2.91
C LEU A 248 21.70 9.71 -2.84
N MET A 249 22.59 9.70 -1.85
CA MET A 249 23.65 10.70 -1.69
C MET A 249 24.60 10.73 -2.87
N ALA A 250 24.82 9.59 -3.52
CA ALA A 250 25.61 9.52 -4.72
C ALA A 250 24.87 10.20 -5.88
N VAL A 251 23.55 9.97 -6.04
CA VAL A 251 22.72 10.58 -7.09
C VAL A 251 22.69 12.10 -6.99
N HIS A 252 22.84 12.67 -5.79
CA HIS A 252 22.95 14.11 -5.58
C HIS A 252 24.36 14.62 -5.89
N ASN A 253 24.45 15.75 -6.60
CA ASN A 253 25.74 16.42 -6.82
C ASN A 253 26.28 17.05 -5.52
N GLU A 254 25.38 17.54 -4.66
CA GLU A 254 25.69 18.13 -3.36
C GLU A 254 24.73 17.59 -2.31
N TRP A 255 25.26 17.26 -1.14
CA TRP A 255 24.47 16.69 -0.05
C TRP A 255 23.66 17.78 0.64
N ASN A 256 22.37 17.53 0.80
CA ASN A 256 21.45 18.45 1.45
C ASN A 256 20.99 17.93 2.83
N ALA A 257 20.18 18.72 3.53
CA ALA A 257 19.69 18.36 4.86
C ALA A 257 18.85 17.07 4.87
N ALA A 258 18.12 16.77 3.79
CA ALA A 258 17.32 15.55 3.69
C ALA A 258 18.21 14.30 3.60
N ASP A 259 19.35 14.37 2.90
CA ASP A 259 20.32 13.28 2.81
C ASP A 259 20.93 12.92 4.16
N TRP A 260 21.41 13.94 4.88
CA TRP A 260 21.94 13.75 6.24
C TRP A 260 20.88 13.21 7.20
N THR A 261 19.65 13.72 7.07
CA THR A 261 18.52 13.23 7.88
C THR A 261 18.21 11.78 7.56
N ALA A 262 18.19 11.39 6.28
CA ALA A 262 18.00 10.01 5.85
C ALA A 262 19.09 9.10 6.41
N LEU A 263 20.34 9.57 6.46
CA LEU A 263 21.49 8.76 6.87
C LEU A 263 21.44 8.49 8.37
N VAL A 264 21.28 9.56 9.15
CA VAL A 264 21.20 9.47 10.61
C VAL A 264 19.97 8.67 11.03
N LEU A 265 18.80 8.99 10.47
CA LEU A 265 17.57 8.30 10.80
C LEU A 265 17.62 6.83 10.34
N GLY A 266 18.16 6.55 9.15
CA GLY A 266 18.34 5.20 8.63
C GLY A 266 19.26 4.35 9.50
N ALA A 267 20.39 4.91 9.95
CA ALA A 267 21.28 4.27 10.89
C ALA A 267 20.59 4.00 12.25
N VAL A 268 19.91 5.01 12.82
CA VAL A 268 19.19 4.85 14.09
C VAL A 268 18.11 3.77 13.99
N VAL A 269 17.27 3.81 12.96
CA VAL A 269 16.19 2.84 12.74
C VAL A 269 16.73 1.44 12.51
N GLY A 270 17.74 1.30 11.66
CA GLY A 270 18.40 0.04 11.38
C GLY A 270 19.02 -0.59 12.63
N LEU A 271 19.76 0.19 13.42
CA LEU A 271 20.35 -0.28 14.68
C LEU A 271 19.28 -0.62 15.72
N ARG A 272 18.16 0.12 15.77
CA ARG A 272 17.03 -0.24 16.65
C ARG A 272 16.42 -1.59 16.26
N PHE A 273 16.17 -1.84 14.98
CA PHE A 273 15.72 -3.16 14.53
C PHE A 273 16.73 -4.26 14.88
N TYR A 274 18.04 -3.97 14.79
CA TYR A 274 19.09 -4.96 15.04
C TYR A 274 19.30 -5.28 16.53
N PHE A 275 19.25 -4.28 17.42
CA PHE A 275 19.60 -4.46 18.84
C PHE A 275 18.42 -4.60 19.79
N ILE A 276 17.24 -4.07 19.46
CA ILE A 276 16.09 -4.01 20.37
C ILE A 276 14.98 -4.94 19.87
N HIS A 277 14.82 -6.09 20.50
CA HIS A 277 13.92 -7.17 20.05
C HIS A 277 12.62 -7.27 20.86
N GLU A 278 12.02 -6.12 21.16
CA GLU A 278 10.74 -6.05 21.88
C GLU A 278 9.62 -5.65 20.93
N ALA A 279 8.43 -6.27 21.07
CA ALA A 279 7.29 -6.01 20.19
C ALA A 279 6.87 -4.52 20.19
N GLY A 280 6.90 -3.86 21.35
CA GLY A 280 6.64 -2.43 21.46
C GLY A 280 7.72 -1.58 20.76
N ALA A 281 8.99 -2.00 20.87
CA ALA A 281 10.09 -1.34 20.20
C ALA A 281 10.02 -1.49 18.67
N ASP A 282 9.58 -2.65 18.16
CA ASP A 282 9.36 -2.91 16.74
C ASP A 282 8.27 -2.04 16.15
N GLN A 283 7.17 -1.82 16.89
CA GLN A 283 6.15 -0.86 16.50
C GLN A 283 6.73 0.55 16.35
N THR A 284 7.53 1.00 17.32
CA THR A 284 8.21 2.30 17.23
C THR A 284 9.23 2.33 16.08
N SER A 285 9.98 1.25 15.86
CA SER A 285 10.95 1.12 14.75
C SER A 285 10.26 1.24 13.41
N TYR A 286 9.10 0.61 13.26
CA TYR A 286 8.30 0.71 12.05
C TYR A 286 7.74 2.13 11.84
N THR A 287 7.29 2.82 12.89
CA THR A 287 6.88 4.22 12.77
C THR A 287 8.04 5.11 12.31
N LEU A 288 9.23 4.97 12.90
CA LEU A 288 10.41 5.72 12.49
C LEU A 288 10.88 5.34 11.07
N TYR A 289 10.74 4.07 10.67
CA TYR A 289 10.97 3.62 9.30
C TYR A 289 10.04 4.32 8.29
N ASN A 290 8.77 4.50 8.61
CA ASN A 290 7.85 5.25 7.74
C ASN A 290 8.26 6.73 7.63
N ILE A 291 8.76 7.33 8.71
CA ILE A 291 9.33 8.69 8.66
C ILE A 291 10.58 8.70 7.77
N TRP A 292 11.45 7.69 7.89
CA TRP A 292 12.61 7.55 7.01
C TRP A 292 12.20 7.43 5.53
N LEU A 293 11.18 6.64 5.19
CA LEU A 293 10.64 6.57 3.84
C LEU A 293 10.14 7.92 3.32
N ILE A 294 9.49 8.73 4.17
CA ILE A 294 9.09 10.10 3.82
C ILE A 294 10.32 10.95 3.51
N VAL A 295 11.37 10.87 4.33
CA VAL A 295 12.62 11.61 4.10
C VAL A 295 13.29 11.16 2.80
N ILE A 296 13.33 9.86 2.51
CA ILE A 296 13.83 9.33 1.22
C ILE A 296 13.04 9.92 0.05
N ARG A 297 11.71 9.98 0.13
CA ARG A 297 10.86 10.60 -0.91
C ARG A 297 11.15 12.09 -1.08
N VAL A 298 11.37 12.82 0.02
CA VAL A 298 11.76 14.24 -0.04
C VAL A 298 13.11 14.40 -0.73
N ALA A 299 14.11 13.61 -0.34
CA ALA A 299 15.42 13.65 -0.96
C ALA A 299 15.35 13.30 -2.47
N LEU A 300 14.55 12.31 -2.85
CA LEU A 300 14.28 11.98 -4.26
C LEU A 300 13.64 13.12 -5.07
N VAL A 301 12.79 13.94 -4.46
CA VAL A 301 12.25 15.16 -5.09
C VAL A 301 13.35 16.21 -5.27
N LEU A 302 14.21 16.39 -4.27
CA LEU A 302 15.33 17.34 -4.36
C LEU A 302 16.41 16.88 -5.36
N ALA A 303 16.49 15.58 -5.65
CA ALA A 303 17.41 15.00 -6.62
C ALA A 303 17.18 15.48 -8.06
N GLN A 304 15.97 15.97 -8.37
CA GLN A 304 15.57 16.29 -9.75
C GLN A 304 16.47 17.34 -10.40
N ASP A 305 16.93 18.34 -9.64
CA ASP A 305 17.84 19.38 -10.13
C ASP A 305 19.24 18.82 -10.42
N SER A 306 19.69 17.85 -9.61
CA SER A 306 20.95 17.13 -9.84
C SER A 306 20.90 16.25 -11.08
N ILE A 307 19.78 15.55 -11.31
CA ILE A 307 19.55 14.74 -12.53
C ILE A 307 19.55 15.64 -13.78
N THR A 308 19.06 16.88 -13.66
CA THR A 308 19.01 17.86 -14.77
C THR A 308 20.39 18.44 -15.11
N SER A 309 21.16 18.82 -14.10
CA SER A 309 22.54 19.33 -14.25
C SER A 309 23.55 18.24 -14.63
N ALA A 310 23.15 16.99 -14.38
CA ALA A 310 23.73 15.71 -14.78
C ALA A 310 24.13 15.48 -16.26
N GLY A 311 23.77 16.39 -17.18
CA GLY A 311 23.82 16.19 -18.65
C GLY A 311 24.95 15.25 -19.10
N PRO A 312 24.64 14.27 -19.98
CA PRO A 312 25.09 12.88 -19.90
C PRO A 312 26.52 12.71 -19.36
N LYS A 313 26.70 12.79 -18.04
CA LYS A 313 27.93 12.31 -17.40
C LYS A 313 27.77 10.80 -17.29
N ALA A 314 28.53 10.11 -18.13
CA ALA A 314 28.45 8.69 -18.46
C ALA A 314 28.37 7.70 -17.28
N GLY A 315 28.61 8.08 -16.03
CA GLY A 315 28.72 7.12 -14.91
C GLY A 315 27.40 6.53 -14.39
N TRP A 316 26.27 7.23 -14.48
CA TRP A 316 25.02 6.75 -13.85
C TRP A 316 24.25 5.75 -14.71
N ILE A 317 24.32 5.89 -16.02
CA ILE A 317 23.73 4.93 -16.98
C ILE A 317 24.45 3.59 -16.86
N ASP A 318 25.74 3.59 -16.50
CA ASP A 318 26.54 2.38 -16.29
C ASP A 318 26.16 1.62 -15.00
N PHE A 319 25.40 2.23 -14.08
CA PHE A 319 24.82 1.57 -12.90
C PHE A 319 23.47 0.92 -13.18
N ILE A 320 22.82 1.27 -14.29
CA ILE A 320 21.62 0.59 -14.76
C ILE A 320 22.08 -0.73 -15.39
N PRO A 321 21.53 -1.90 -15.00
CA PRO A 321 21.87 -3.16 -15.64
C PRO A 321 21.83 -3.01 -17.16
N ASN A 322 22.82 -3.58 -17.86
CA ASN A 322 22.99 -3.47 -19.32
C ASN A 322 21.74 -3.90 -20.13
N GLU A 323 20.80 -4.60 -19.50
CA GLU A 323 19.51 -5.02 -20.03
C GLU A 323 18.47 -3.88 -20.07
N ILE A 324 18.58 -2.88 -19.19
CA ILE A 324 17.62 -1.76 -19.04
C ILE A 324 18.19 -0.45 -19.64
N GLY A 325 19.52 -0.31 -19.69
CA GLY A 325 20.20 0.83 -20.32
C GLY A 325 19.77 1.14 -21.78
N PRO A 326 19.54 0.13 -22.65
CA PRO A 326 19.01 0.34 -24.00
C PRO A 326 17.59 0.93 -24.01
N LEU A 327 16.75 0.56 -23.04
CA LEU A 327 15.39 1.09 -22.88
C LEU A 327 15.40 2.60 -22.57
N PHE A 328 16.32 3.04 -21.69
CA PHE A 328 16.52 4.47 -21.40
C PHE A 328 17.11 5.25 -22.58
N LYS A 329 18.05 4.65 -23.33
CA LYS A 329 18.60 5.25 -24.56
C LYS A 329 17.54 5.41 -25.66
N GLN A 330 16.62 4.44 -25.78
CA GLN A 330 15.54 4.44 -26.76
C GLN A 330 14.45 5.48 -26.40
N ILE A 331 14.11 5.61 -25.12
CA ILE A 331 13.21 6.66 -24.61
C ILE A 331 13.70 8.07 -25.01
N ASN A 332 15.02 8.31 -24.87
CA ASN A 332 15.62 9.62 -25.15
C ASN A 332 15.70 9.96 -26.65
N THR A 333 15.56 8.97 -27.54
CA THR A 333 15.74 9.16 -28.99
C THR A 333 14.42 9.11 -29.77
N THR A 334 13.39 8.39 -29.28
CA THR A 334 12.16 8.14 -30.04
C THR A 334 10.85 8.46 -29.31
N GLY A 335 10.86 8.81 -28.01
CA GLY A 335 9.66 9.24 -27.28
C GLY A 335 8.49 8.24 -27.20
N ASN A 336 8.67 7.00 -27.65
CA ASN A 336 7.63 5.96 -27.71
C ASN A 336 8.16 4.65 -27.13
N ILE A 337 7.37 4.02 -26.24
CA ILE A 337 7.69 2.71 -25.62
C ILE A 337 6.88 1.56 -26.23
N PHE A 338 5.88 1.84 -27.07
CA PHE A 338 5.06 0.77 -27.66
C PHE A 338 5.30 0.62 -29.17
N PRO A 339 5.49 -0.61 -29.69
CA PRO A 339 5.30 -0.84 -31.11
C PRO A 339 3.86 -0.46 -31.45
N LYS A 340 3.67 0.32 -32.52
CA LYS A 340 2.35 0.55 -33.09
C LYS A 340 1.78 -0.82 -33.46
N PHE A 341 0.75 -1.26 -32.74
CA PHE A 341 -0.09 -2.34 -33.24
C PHE A 341 -0.97 -1.72 -34.33
N GLU A 342 -0.61 -1.97 -35.59
CA GLU A 342 -1.52 -1.80 -36.72
C GLU A 342 -2.59 -2.89 -36.62
N PHE A 343 -3.86 -2.48 -36.61
CA PHE A 343 -5.01 -3.37 -36.77
C PHE A 343 -5.25 -3.67 -38.25
#